data_AF-A0A5Q4FVF7-F1
#
_entry.id   AF-A0A5Q4FVF7-F1
#
_cell.length_a   1.000
_cell.length_b   1.000
_cell.length_c   1.000
_cell.angle_alpha   90.00
_cell.angle_beta   90.00
_cell.angle_gamma   90.00
#
_symmetry.space_group_name_H-M   'P 1'
#
loop_
_entity.id
_entity.type
_entity.pdbx_description
1 polymer ?
#
loop_
_entity_poly.entity_id
_entity_poly.type
_entity_poly.pdbx_seq_one_letter_code
_entity_poly.pdbx_strand_id
1 'polypeptide(L)'
;MSDVPNDPTAMSGQQGGDEPTEEEVRAYISQLRGAPVDQVIAEVSSALINAAQVKLGRKDGRLLLDVVGAVTEQLRGQVDDELPRQLDDVLAKLRMAQVEAEKEVAQQVQDEPNDLGSTPTAPGEASPAQAPGSPSAGASDGGSAASRLWTPGS
;
A
#
# COMPACT_ATOMS: atom_id res chain seq x y z
N MET A 1 27.50 20.81 -54.04
CA MET A 1 27.12 20.86 -52.61
C MET A 1 25.61 20.86 -52.60
N SER A 2 25.02 19.68 -52.43
CA SER A 2 23.57 19.48 -52.49
C SER A 2 22.98 19.78 -51.11
N ASP A 3 22.05 20.72 -51.06
CA ASP A 3 21.17 20.94 -49.93
C ASP A 3 20.33 19.68 -49.68
N VAL A 4 20.52 19.07 -48.52
CA VAL A 4 19.62 18.04 -47.99
C VAL A 4 18.59 18.77 -47.13
N PRO A 5 17.29 18.74 -47.48
CA PRO A 5 16.26 19.27 -46.60
C PRO A 5 16.22 18.42 -45.32
N ASN A 6 16.59 19.04 -44.21
CA ASN A 6 16.37 18.50 -42.86
C ASN A 6 14.88 18.67 -42.55
N ASP A 7 14.08 17.66 -42.84
CA ASP A 7 12.65 17.62 -42.52
C ASP A 7 12.48 16.95 -41.14
N PRO A 8 12.26 17.70 -40.05
CA PRO A 8 12.09 17.14 -38.71
C PRO A 8 10.76 16.38 -38.53
N THR A 9 9.95 16.27 -39.57
CA THR A 9 8.59 15.71 -39.51
C THR A 9 8.55 14.18 -39.65
N ALA A 10 9.69 13.51 -39.91
CA ALA A 10 9.76 12.06 -40.11
C ALA A 10 9.92 11.21 -38.84
N MET A 11 9.93 11.81 -37.63
CA MET A 11 10.10 11.08 -36.35
C MET A 11 8.88 11.11 -35.42
N SER A 12 7.68 11.35 -35.96
CA SER A 12 6.43 11.31 -35.16
C SER A 12 5.72 9.96 -35.21
N GLY A 13 6.42 8.87 -35.53
CA GLY A 13 5.83 7.57 -35.84
C GLY A 13 6.33 6.41 -34.96
N GLN A 14 6.50 6.58 -33.65
CA GLN A 14 6.72 5.42 -32.76
C GLN A 14 6.44 5.71 -31.28
N GLN A 15 5.20 6.08 -30.96
CA GLN A 15 4.67 5.98 -29.58
C GLN A 15 3.26 5.39 -29.62
N GLY A 16 3.16 4.17 -30.15
CA GLY A 16 2.08 3.26 -29.79
C GLY A 16 2.68 2.29 -28.79
N GLY A 17 2.39 2.45 -27.50
CA GLY A 17 2.56 1.33 -26.57
C GLY A 17 1.67 0.22 -27.09
N ASP A 18 2.27 -0.88 -27.50
CA ASP A 18 1.53 -2.05 -27.97
C ASP A 18 0.67 -2.52 -26.79
N GLU A 19 -0.63 -2.22 -26.84
CA GLU A 19 -1.56 -2.79 -25.88
C GLU A 19 -1.57 -4.30 -26.10
N PRO A 20 -1.46 -5.12 -25.04
CA PRO A 20 -1.48 -6.56 -25.17
C PRO A 20 -2.74 -7.01 -25.93
N THR A 21 -2.56 -7.87 -26.93
CA THR A 21 -3.67 -8.47 -27.67
C THR A 21 -4.53 -9.35 -26.75
N GLU A 22 -5.80 -9.57 -27.08
CA GLU A 22 -6.69 -10.42 -26.27
C GLU A 22 -6.12 -11.84 -26.16
N GLU A 23 -5.51 -12.34 -27.23
CA GLU A 23 -4.82 -13.63 -27.26
C GLU A 23 -3.65 -13.69 -26.27
N GLU A 24 -2.83 -12.64 -26.19
CA GLU A 24 -1.71 -12.55 -25.25
C GLU A 24 -2.21 -12.50 -23.80
N VAL A 25 -3.25 -11.72 -23.52
CA VAL A 25 -3.87 -11.67 -22.18
C VAL A 25 -4.41 -13.03 -21.77
N ARG A 26 -5.09 -13.74 -22.70
CA ARG A 26 -5.63 -15.07 -22.43
C ARG A 26 -4.53 -16.11 -22.20
N ALA A 27 -3.44 -16.03 -22.97
CA ALA A 27 -2.28 -16.87 -22.77
C ALA A 27 -1.62 -16.61 -21.41
N TYR A 28 -1.44 -15.35 -21.04
CA TYR A 28 -0.87 -14.95 -19.74
C TYR A 28 -1.73 -15.44 -18.56
N ILE A 29 -3.06 -15.24 -18.60
CA ILE A 29 -3.98 -15.75 -17.57
C ILE A 29 -3.89 -17.27 -17.45
N SER A 30 -3.76 -17.97 -18.59
CA SER A 30 -3.63 -19.43 -18.59
C SER A 30 -2.32 -19.89 -17.96
N GLN A 31 -1.22 -19.15 -18.17
CA GLN A 31 0.06 -19.39 -17.51
C GLN A 31 -0.03 -19.15 -15.99
N LEU A 32 -0.62 -18.04 -15.57
CA LEU A 32 -0.81 -17.72 -14.14
C LEU A 32 -1.62 -18.79 -13.41
N ARG A 33 -2.65 -19.37 -14.04
CA ARG A 33 -3.45 -20.45 -13.44
C ARG A 33 -2.64 -21.71 -13.14
N GLY A 34 -1.60 -21.98 -13.94
CA GLY A 34 -0.74 -23.14 -13.77
C GLY A 34 0.51 -22.88 -12.90
N ALA A 35 0.78 -21.63 -12.56
CA ALA A 35 2.00 -21.25 -11.83
C ALA A 35 1.91 -21.60 -10.33
N PRO A 36 3.05 -21.92 -9.68
CA PRO A 36 3.12 -22.00 -8.22
C PRO A 36 2.70 -20.66 -7.58
N VAL A 37 1.94 -20.72 -6.50
CA VAL A 37 1.42 -19.52 -5.84
C VAL A 37 2.55 -18.60 -5.36
N ASP A 38 3.65 -19.17 -4.85
CA ASP A 38 4.83 -18.42 -4.38
C ASP A 38 5.45 -17.59 -5.49
N GLN A 39 5.49 -18.13 -6.71
CA GLN A 39 6.00 -17.43 -7.88
C GLN A 39 5.10 -16.24 -8.24
N VAL A 40 3.78 -16.43 -8.24
CA VAL A 40 2.81 -15.35 -8.52
C VAL A 40 2.92 -14.25 -7.47
N ILE A 41 3.01 -14.62 -6.20
CA ILE A 41 3.15 -13.66 -5.10
C ILE A 41 4.47 -12.90 -5.19
N ALA A 42 5.58 -13.57 -5.52
CA ALA A 42 6.88 -12.92 -5.69
C ALA A 42 6.86 -11.90 -6.84
N GLU A 43 6.23 -12.23 -7.97
CA GLU A 43 6.09 -11.34 -9.12
C GLU A 43 5.27 -10.10 -8.78
N VAL A 44 4.10 -10.29 -8.16
CA VAL A 44 3.21 -9.18 -7.74
C VAL A 44 3.90 -8.31 -6.69
N SER A 45 4.56 -8.93 -5.69
CA SER A 45 5.27 -8.19 -4.64
C SER A 45 6.42 -7.38 -5.21
N SER A 46 7.17 -7.94 -6.18
CA SER A 46 8.24 -7.24 -6.89
C SER A 46 7.72 -6.01 -7.64
N ALA A 47 6.60 -6.13 -8.36
CA ALA A 47 5.98 -5.01 -9.05
C ALA A 47 5.55 -3.89 -8.09
N LEU A 48 4.94 -4.24 -6.96
CA LEU A 48 4.54 -3.29 -5.91
C LEU A 48 5.75 -2.62 -5.26
N ILE A 49 6.82 -3.38 -4.97
CA ILE A 49 8.08 -2.86 -4.42
C ILE A 49 8.72 -1.86 -5.39
N ASN A 50 8.79 -2.18 -6.68
CA ASN A 50 9.34 -1.28 -7.70
C ASN A 50 8.51 0.00 -7.80
N ALA A 51 7.18 -0.10 -7.78
CA ALA A 51 6.30 1.06 -7.76
C ALA A 51 6.49 1.91 -6.48
N ALA A 52 6.69 1.27 -5.33
CA ALA A 52 6.97 1.96 -4.07
C ALA A 52 8.32 2.71 -4.11
N GLN A 53 9.36 2.13 -4.70
CA GLN A 53 10.67 2.76 -4.87
C GLN A 53 10.58 4.07 -5.68
N VAL A 54 9.81 4.06 -6.76
CA VAL A 54 9.59 5.26 -7.59
C VAL A 54 8.75 6.33 -6.87
N LYS A 55 7.98 5.93 -5.86
CA LYS A 55 7.11 6.80 -5.05
C LYS A 55 7.65 7.04 -3.64
N LEU A 56 8.95 6.86 -3.41
CA LEU A 56 9.54 7.10 -2.08
C LEU A 56 9.32 8.54 -1.63
N GLY A 57 9.02 8.71 -0.35
CA GLY A 57 8.74 10.01 0.26
C GLY A 57 7.29 10.48 0.09
N ARG A 58 6.50 9.79 -0.75
CA ARG A 58 5.08 10.06 -0.96
C ARG A 58 4.21 9.13 -0.13
N LYS A 59 2.97 9.54 0.15
CA LYS A 59 2.00 8.70 0.87
C LYS A 59 1.60 7.46 0.07
N ASP A 60 1.53 7.55 -1.26
CA ASP A 60 1.32 6.40 -2.14
C ASP A 60 2.40 5.32 -1.95
N GLY A 61 3.68 5.73 -1.86
CA GLY A 61 4.80 4.80 -1.66
C GLY A 61 4.65 4.04 -0.35
N ARG A 62 4.25 4.74 0.71
CA ARG A 62 3.94 4.13 2.01
C ARG A 62 2.83 3.10 1.92
N LEU A 63 1.72 3.42 1.22
CA LEU A 63 0.62 2.48 1.03
C LEU A 63 1.08 1.20 0.33
N LEU A 64 1.89 1.32 -0.72
CA LEU A 64 2.40 0.16 -1.46
C LEU A 64 3.27 -0.73 -0.58
N LEU A 65 4.14 -0.16 0.26
CA LEU A 65 4.91 -0.91 1.24
C LEU A 65 4.03 -1.60 2.29
N ASP A 66 2.95 -0.94 2.73
CA ASP A 66 2.00 -1.51 3.69
C ASP A 66 1.21 -2.68 3.09
N VAL A 67 0.81 -2.59 1.81
CA VAL A 67 0.14 -3.69 1.09
C VAL A 67 1.07 -4.90 1.00
N VAL A 68 2.34 -4.71 0.61
CA VAL A 68 3.31 -5.81 0.54
C VAL A 68 3.57 -6.39 1.93
N GLY A 69 3.62 -5.55 2.97
CA GLY A 69 3.72 -6.01 4.36
C GLY A 69 2.52 -6.87 4.79
N ALA A 70 1.30 -6.46 4.46
CA ALA A 70 0.09 -7.23 4.77
C ALA A 70 0.05 -8.58 4.04
N VAL A 71 0.46 -8.60 2.77
CA VAL A 71 0.63 -9.85 2.02
C VAL A 71 1.67 -10.73 2.70
N THR A 72 2.85 -10.19 3.01
CA THR A 72 3.96 -10.93 3.64
C THR A 72 3.54 -11.58 4.96
N GLU A 73 2.77 -10.87 5.78
CA GLU A 73 2.23 -11.42 7.03
C GLU A 73 1.27 -12.59 6.78
N GLN A 74 0.39 -12.47 5.78
CA GLN A 74 -0.57 -13.51 5.43
C GLN A 74 0.11 -14.79 4.87
N LEU A 75 1.32 -14.67 4.30
CA LEU A 75 2.08 -15.80 3.79
C LEU A 75 2.70 -16.65 4.89
N ARG A 76 2.92 -16.09 6.09
CA ARG A 76 3.60 -16.81 7.18
C ARG A 76 2.87 -18.11 7.51
N GLY A 77 3.59 -19.23 7.45
CA GLY A 77 3.05 -20.56 7.72
C GLY A 77 2.14 -21.13 6.63
N GLN A 78 1.94 -20.42 5.50
CA GLN A 78 1.20 -20.92 4.33
C GLN A 78 2.15 -21.36 3.20
N VAL A 79 3.33 -20.77 3.14
CA VAL A 79 4.35 -21.00 2.10
C VAL A 79 5.71 -21.27 2.75
N ASP A 80 6.73 -21.58 1.95
CA ASP A 80 8.11 -21.71 2.45
C ASP A 80 8.58 -20.40 3.09
N ASP A 81 9.21 -20.50 4.27
CA ASP A 81 9.59 -19.34 5.09
C ASP A 81 10.64 -18.44 4.43
N GLU A 82 11.33 -18.91 3.39
CA GLU A 82 12.35 -18.12 2.69
C GLU A 82 11.74 -16.90 1.99
N LEU A 83 10.60 -17.04 1.32
CA LEU A 83 9.97 -15.93 0.59
C LEU A 83 9.51 -14.80 1.53
N PRO A 84 8.71 -15.06 2.59
CA PRO A 84 8.33 -14.03 3.55
C PRO A 84 9.53 -13.36 4.21
N ARG A 85 10.60 -14.12 4.51
CA ARG A 85 11.83 -13.58 5.09
C ARG A 85 12.55 -12.61 4.14
N GLN A 86 12.68 -12.97 2.86
CA GLN A 86 13.27 -12.08 1.87
C GLN A 86 12.46 -10.79 1.70
N LEU A 87 11.12 -10.90 1.71
CA LEU A 87 10.22 -9.75 1.64
C LEU A 87 10.37 -8.85 2.87
N ASP A 88 10.45 -9.43 4.09
CA ASP A 88 10.69 -8.68 5.33
C ASP A 88 11.99 -7.87 5.26
N ASP A 89 13.09 -8.47 4.80
CA ASP A 89 14.40 -7.81 4.68
C ASP A 89 14.35 -6.63 3.70
N VAL A 90 13.64 -6.78 2.59
CA VAL A 90 13.48 -5.70 1.60
C VAL A 90 12.57 -4.60 2.13
N LEU A 91 11.44 -4.96 2.75
CA LEU A 91 10.49 -4.01 3.36
C LEU A 91 11.16 -3.17 4.46
N ALA A 92 11.99 -3.78 5.30
CA ALA A 92 12.70 -3.08 6.36
C ALA A 92 13.61 -1.96 5.78
N LYS A 93 14.36 -2.26 4.71
CA LYS A 93 15.22 -1.28 4.03
C LYS A 93 14.39 -0.17 3.39
N LEU A 94 13.32 -0.52 2.69
CA LEU A 94 12.48 0.46 1.99
C LEU A 94 11.69 1.36 2.93
N ARG A 95 11.23 0.85 4.08
CA ARG A 95 10.57 1.67 5.09
C ARG A 95 11.50 2.71 5.70
N MET A 96 12.78 2.37 5.90
CA MET A 96 13.78 3.36 6.33
C MET A 96 14.00 4.42 5.25
N ALA A 97 14.20 4.00 4.00
CA ALA A 97 14.34 4.91 2.87
C ALA A 97 13.11 5.81 2.67
N GLN A 98 11.90 5.28 2.88
CA GLN A 98 10.64 6.02 2.83
C GLN A 98 10.63 7.14 3.88
N VAL A 99 11.00 6.85 5.13
CA VAL A 99 11.03 7.87 6.20
C VAL A 99 12.09 8.93 5.94
N GLU A 100 13.23 8.56 5.37
CA GLU A 100 14.27 9.52 4.95
C GLU A 100 13.77 10.43 3.83
N ALA A 101 13.20 9.86 2.77
CA ALA A 101 12.63 10.60 1.64
C ALA A 101 11.46 11.50 2.07
N GLU A 102 10.60 11.05 3.00
CA GLU A 102 9.51 11.88 3.56
C GLU A 102 10.04 13.15 4.22
N LYS A 103 11.19 13.08 4.91
CA LYS A 103 11.82 14.26 5.52
C LYS A 103 12.37 15.22 4.47
N GLU A 104 12.86 14.71 3.35
CA GLU A 104 13.36 15.53 2.24
C GLU A 104 12.22 16.22 1.50
N VAL A 105 11.12 15.49 1.22
CA VAL A 105 9.92 16.03 0.57
C VAL A 105 9.21 17.04 1.47
N ALA A 106 9.13 16.79 2.78
CA ALA A 106 8.53 17.73 3.73
C ALA A 106 9.25 19.10 3.77
N GLN A 107 10.54 19.15 3.40
CA GLN A 107 11.28 20.40 3.29
C GLN A 107 10.97 21.18 2.00
N GLN A 108 10.41 20.52 0.98
CA GLN A 108 10.15 21.11 -0.33
C GLN A 108 8.78 21.81 -0.43
N VAL A 109 7.91 21.68 0.60
CA VAL A 109 6.59 22.35 0.74
C VAL A 109 5.80 22.38 -0.59
N GLN A 110 5.81 21.26 -1.31
CA GLN A 110 5.00 21.07 -2.50
C GLN A 110 4.26 19.74 -2.37
N ASP A 111 2.93 19.83 -2.38
CA ASP A 111 2.09 18.66 -2.54
C ASP A 111 2.24 18.15 -3.98
N GLU A 112 2.63 16.89 -4.12
CA GLU A 112 2.77 16.27 -5.43
C GLU A 112 1.41 15.90 -6.03
N PRO A 113 1.21 16.10 -7.34
CA PRO A 113 -0.03 15.71 -7.99
C PRO A 113 -0.25 14.20 -7.88
N ASN A 114 -1.51 13.83 -7.62
CA ASN A 114 -1.98 12.46 -7.45
C ASN A 114 -1.36 11.70 -6.28
N ASP A 115 -0.76 12.36 -5.28
CA ASP A 115 -0.46 11.70 -4.01
C ASP A 115 -1.73 11.57 -3.15
N LEU A 116 -1.72 10.64 -2.20
CA LEU A 116 -2.88 10.45 -1.32
C LEU A 116 -3.17 11.70 -0.49
N GLY A 117 -4.45 11.99 -0.29
CA GLY A 117 -4.88 13.07 0.61
C GLY A 117 -4.45 12.82 2.06
N SER A 118 -4.48 11.57 2.52
CA SER A 118 -4.14 11.15 3.88
C SER A 118 -3.00 10.15 3.90
N THR A 119 -2.19 10.18 4.96
CA THR A 119 -1.15 9.17 5.20
C THR A 119 -1.82 7.83 5.55
N PRO A 120 -1.46 6.72 4.86
CA PRO A 120 -1.91 5.40 5.22
C PRO A 120 -1.56 5.06 6.67
N THR A 121 -2.50 4.48 7.41
CA THR A 121 -2.24 3.90 8.72
C THR A 121 -1.69 2.49 8.51
N ALA A 122 -0.57 2.18 9.15
CA ALA A 122 0.06 0.87 9.02
C ALA A 122 -0.89 -0.25 9.49
N PRO A 123 -0.91 -1.43 8.83
CA PRO A 123 -1.68 -2.57 9.30
C PRO A 123 -1.23 -2.98 10.70
N GLY A 124 -2.12 -2.89 11.69
CA GLY A 124 -1.85 -3.24 13.09
C GLY A 124 -1.91 -2.05 14.07
N GLU A 125 -1.80 -0.82 13.59
CA GLU A 125 -2.25 0.35 14.36
C GLU A 125 -3.76 0.50 14.17
N ALA A 126 -4.52 -0.31 14.91
CA ALA A 126 -5.89 0.07 15.19
C ALA A 126 -5.84 1.49 15.78
N SER A 127 -6.42 2.46 15.07
CA SER A 127 -6.82 3.73 15.69
C SER A 127 -7.39 3.40 17.07
N PRO A 128 -6.96 4.05 18.17
CA PRO A 128 -7.64 3.88 19.43
C PRO A 128 -9.09 4.22 19.15
N ALA A 129 -9.94 3.19 19.17
CA ALA A 129 -11.36 3.36 18.97
C ALA A 129 -11.78 4.45 19.96
N GLN A 130 -12.20 5.60 19.43
CA GLN A 130 -12.98 6.53 20.21
C GLN A 130 -14.10 5.67 20.80
N ALA A 131 -14.03 5.48 22.13
CA ALA A 131 -15.05 4.74 22.86
C ALA A 131 -16.41 5.28 22.40
N PRO A 132 -17.38 4.42 22.04
CA PRO A 132 -18.68 4.90 21.62
C PRO A 132 -19.23 5.79 22.72
N GLY A 133 -19.34 7.08 22.41
CA GLY A 133 -19.97 8.06 23.25
C GLY A 133 -21.33 7.51 23.66
N SER A 134 -21.52 7.37 24.97
CA SER A 134 -22.81 7.04 25.54
C SER A 134 -23.87 8.01 25.01
N PRO A 135 -25.08 7.55 24.67
CA PRO A 135 -26.13 8.44 24.21
C PRO A 135 -26.49 9.40 25.35
N SER A 136 -26.22 10.69 25.15
CA SER A 136 -26.84 11.76 25.93
C SER A 136 -28.33 11.80 25.58
N ALA A 137 -29.11 10.98 26.28
CA ALA A 137 -30.53 11.25 26.49
C ALA A 137 -30.65 12.20 27.69
N GLY A 138 -31.40 13.28 27.51
CA GLY A 138 -31.53 14.35 28.48
C GLY A 138 -32.18 13.94 29.80
N ALA A 139 -31.91 14.80 30.79
CA ALA A 139 -32.73 15.13 31.96
C ALA A 139 -33.35 13.97 32.77
N SER A 140 -32.87 13.80 34.02
CA SER A 140 -33.66 14.07 35.25
C SER A 140 -32.84 13.73 36.51
N ASP A 141 -32.90 14.66 37.46
CA ASP A 141 -32.77 14.52 38.92
C ASP A 141 -31.50 13.94 39.55
N GLY A 142 -30.72 14.86 40.13
CA GLY A 142 -29.91 14.60 41.30
C GLY A 142 -30.80 14.32 42.52
N GLY A 143 -30.66 13.12 43.07
CA GLY A 143 -31.34 12.70 44.29
C GLY A 143 -30.53 11.62 45.01
N SER A 144 -29.68 12.07 45.93
CA SER A 144 -29.29 11.46 47.20
C SER A 144 -29.11 9.92 47.30
N ALA A 145 -27.85 9.56 47.54
CA ALA A 145 -27.38 8.70 48.64
C ALA A 145 -27.97 7.29 48.86
N ALA A 146 -27.01 6.41 49.16
CA ALA A 146 -27.10 5.19 49.97
C ALA A 146 -27.45 3.88 49.24
N SER A 147 -26.41 3.05 49.23
CA SER A 147 -26.49 1.65 49.64
C SER A 147 -27.42 0.74 48.85
N ARG A 148 -26.81 -0.10 48.00
CA ARG A 148 -27.06 -1.55 48.01
C ARG A 148 -25.98 -2.28 47.22
N LEU A 149 -24.96 -2.69 47.98
CA LEU A 149 -24.04 -3.79 47.72
C LEU A 149 -24.84 -5.02 47.23
N TRP A 150 -24.68 -5.40 45.97
CA TRP A 150 -25.23 -6.65 45.44
C TRP A 150 -24.20 -7.77 45.63
N THR A 151 -24.52 -8.75 46.48
CA THR A 151 -23.80 -10.02 46.58
C THR A 151 -24.38 -11.05 45.62
N PRO A 152 -23.57 -11.81 44.88
CA PRO A 152 -24.06 -12.94 44.09
C PRO A 152 -24.19 -14.20 44.96
N GLY A 153 -25.31 -14.90 44.81
CA GLY A 153 -25.55 -16.27 45.30
C GLY A 153 -26.75 -16.82 44.52
N SER A 154 -26.88 -18.12 44.25
CA SER A 154 -26.14 -19.34 44.61
C SER A 154 -26.48 -20.39 43.57
#